data_AF-A0A7G7UBM7-F1
#
_entry.id   AF-A0A7G7UBM7-F1
#
_cell.length_a   1.000
_cell.length_b   1.000
_cell.length_c   1.000
_cell.angle_alpha   90.00
_cell.angle_beta   90.00
_cell.angle_gamma   90.00
#
_symmetry.space_group_name_H-M   'P 1'
#
loop_
_entity.id
_entity.type
_entity.pdbx_description
1 polymer ?
#
loop_
_entity_poly.entity_id
_entity_poly.type
_entity_poly.pdbx_seq_one_letter_code
_entity_poly.pdbx_strand_id
1 'polypeptide(L)'
;MNRISEITKRDILDLFQNGMDIEEIFETKKVTYPYSGQMDEIEFLKRLYDLKSMPSSDYRFSDAEGDIWQHTINNDDYPYCWVFEDERFHLKDGNDEIYLRFICEIFHPAVRIEKGYWMDFLTEINKLLQHDGYELYPAEKISNRDVYSWRIYQAENYMFVPFSQRNKKAIKQKEIVFKIKREARNQIYKIFEKYDSRIRKVSETGWEYDVLVSEEILQDIKMFYTPKCFNKENKYVETDSPKEFVLSTSPYNVIDAIEFFEKYCNSDFAADINTIFNLNSISLRLNNGKIESLVTSHITNSSWASIGEAGLKELLQEASRYYEKENLNIAVEKLWDALERLKTYYSPTLDKKKSINRITEDMSSNKEPFKKLFENEFHELTKIGNNFRIRHHETTKVDIEDNRHYHYFYKRCLSLITTAIRYLDNGGVI
;
A
#
# COMPACT_ATOMS: atom_id res chain seq x y z
N MET A 1 18.83 2.20 -1.22
CA MET A 1 17.90 1.17 -1.72
C MET A 1 18.76 0.02 -2.16
N ASN A 2 18.46 -1.17 -1.65
CA ASN A 2 19.09 -2.50 -1.78
C ASN A 2 18.85 -3.26 -0.47
N ARG A 3 17.59 -3.29 -0.01
CA ARG A 3 17.17 -4.06 1.17
C ARG A 3 16.88 -5.51 0.79
N ILE A 4 16.46 -5.77 -0.46
CA ILE A 4 16.18 -7.13 -0.92
C ILE A 4 17.50 -7.87 -1.05
N SER A 5 17.65 -8.90 -0.23
CA SER A 5 18.85 -9.72 -0.18
C SER A 5 18.94 -10.61 -1.42
N GLU A 6 20.16 -10.97 -1.78
CA GLU A 6 20.42 -11.96 -2.83
C GLU A 6 19.77 -13.33 -2.51
N ILE A 7 19.59 -13.65 -1.23
CA ILE A 7 18.89 -14.86 -0.77
C ILE A 7 17.41 -14.78 -1.15
N THR A 8 16.73 -13.68 -0.83
CA THR A 8 15.32 -13.47 -1.19
C THR A 8 15.13 -13.49 -2.71
N LYS A 9 16.02 -12.84 -3.48
CA LYS A 9 15.94 -12.87 -4.95
C LYS A 9 16.06 -14.28 -5.51
N ARG A 10 17.02 -15.07 -5.00
CA ARG A 10 17.21 -16.48 -5.36
C ARG A 10 16.00 -17.32 -4.99
N ASP A 11 15.47 -17.18 -3.78
CA ASP A 11 14.34 -17.99 -3.31
C ASP A 11 13.06 -17.67 -4.11
N ILE A 12 12.85 -16.41 -4.52
CA ILE A 12 11.77 -16.02 -5.45
C ILE A 12 11.99 -16.61 -6.85
N LEU A 13 13.22 -16.59 -7.37
CA LEU A 13 13.57 -17.23 -8.64
C LEU A 13 13.29 -18.74 -8.58
N ASP A 14 13.70 -19.40 -7.50
CA ASP A 14 13.47 -20.83 -7.28
C ASP A 14 11.97 -21.16 -7.25
N LEU A 15 11.13 -20.30 -6.67
CA LEU A 15 9.67 -20.45 -6.72
C LEU A 15 9.15 -20.44 -8.16
N PHE A 16 9.57 -19.49 -9.00
CA PHE A 16 9.14 -19.44 -10.39
C PHE A 16 9.69 -20.59 -11.22
N GLN A 17 10.97 -20.93 -11.07
CA GLN A 17 11.62 -22.01 -11.83
C GLN A 17 11.08 -23.39 -11.47
N ASN A 18 10.97 -23.67 -10.18
CA ASN A 18 10.68 -25.01 -9.69
C ASN A 18 9.21 -25.19 -9.33
N GLY A 19 8.44 -24.12 -9.14
CA GLY A 19 7.11 -24.19 -8.57
C GLY A 19 7.13 -24.42 -7.06
N MET A 20 5.96 -24.70 -6.48
CA MET A 20 5.82 -24.99 -5.06
C MET A 20 4.79 -26.10 -4.84
N ASP A 21 4.85 -26.71 -3.65
CA ASP A 21 3.94 -27.77 -3.25
C ASP A 21 2.75 -27.18 -2.49
N ILE A 22 1.54 -27.57 -2.88
CA ILE A 22 0.28 -27.22 -2.19
C ILE A 22 -0.32 -28.48 -1.59
N GLU A 23 -0.68 -28.42 -0.31
CA GLU A 23 -1.42 -29.48 0.37
C GLU A 23 -2.91 -29.41 0.01
N GLU A 24 -3.40 -30.41 -0.72
CA GLU A 24 -4.82 -30.69 -0.88
C GLU A 24 -5.24 -31.80 0.11
N ILE A 25 -6.55 -31.95 0.36
CA ILE A 25 -7.12 -32.80 1.43
C ILE A 25 -6.57 -34.24 1.43
N PHE A 26 -6.15 -34.76 0.28
CA PHE A 26 -5.68 -36.14 0.11
C PHE A 26 -4.30 -36.28 -0.54
N GLU A 27 -3.70 -35.19 -1.04
CA GLU A 27 -2.42 -35.25 -1.74
C GLU A 27 -1.67 -33.92 -1.73
N THR A 28 -0.35 -33.98 -1.81
CA THR A 28 0.49 -32.82 -2.09
C THR A 28 0.65 -32.69 -3.59
N LYS A 29 0.27 -31.54 -4.14
CA LYS A 29 0.35 -31.25 -5.56
C LYS A 29 1.40 -30.19 -5.81
N LYS A 30 2.36 -30.51 -6.69
CA LYS A 30 3.32 -29.54 -7.21
C LYS A 30 2.64 -28.65 -8.24
N VAL A 31 2.68 -27.33 -8.02
CA VAL A 31 2.09 -26.32 -8.90
C VAL A 31 3.16 -25.38 -9.42
N THR A 32 3.00 -24.93 -10.66
CA THR A 32 3.91 -23.98 -11.32
C THR A 32 3.15 -22.73 -11.72
N TYR A 33 3.88 -21.63 -11.86
CA TYR A 33 3.31 -20.36 -12.29
C TYR A 33 4.30 -19.62 -13.20
N PRO A 34 3.98 -19.41 -14.49
CA PRO A 34 4.85 -18.64 -15.37
C PRO A 34 4.86 -17.16 -14.98
N TYR A 35 6.04 -16.56 -14.92
CA TYR A 35 6.18 -15.15 -14.58
C TYR A 35 5.53 -14.21 -15.61
N SER A 36 5.47 -14.62 -16.90
CA SER A 36 4.73 -13.90 -17.94
C SER A 36 3.21 -14.14 -17.89
N GLY A 37 2.75 -14.99 -16.97
CA GLY A 37 1.35 -15.32 -16.78
C GLY A 37 0.69 -15.86 -18.05
N GLN A 38 -0.35 -15.18 -18.53
CA GLN A 38 -1.07 -15.54 -19.76
C GLN A 38 -0.47 -14.92 -21.04
N MET A 39 0.56 -14.08 -20.91
CA MET A 39 1.26 -13.45 -22.04
C MET A 39 2.49 -14.26 -22.44
N ASP A 40 2.95 -14.07 -23.68
CA ASP A 40 4.31 -14.47 -24.05
C ASP A 40 5.35 -13.56 -23.39
N GLU A 41 6.58 -14.05 -23.27
CA GLU A 41 7.65 -13.35 -22.54
C GLU A 41 7.99 -11.98 -23.13
N ILE A 42 7.94 -11.84 -24.46
CA ILE A 42 8.28 -10.57 -25.14
C ILE A 42 7.20 -9.52 -24.87
N GLU A 43 5.93 -9.88 -25.04
CA GLU A 43 4.82 -8.98 -24.75
C GLU A 43 4.75 -8.62 -23.27
N PHE A 44 5.09 -9.54 -22.36
CA PHE A 44 5.26 -9.22 -20.94
C PHE A 44 6.40 -8.20 -20.72
N LEU A 45 7.58 -8.46 -21.28
CA LEU A 45 8.76 -7.59 -21.11
C LEU A 45 8.55 -6.19 -21.69
N LYS A 46 7.86 -6.06 -22.83
CA LYS A 46 7.49 -4.76 -23.44
C LYS A 46 6.63 -3.87 -22.54
N ARG A 47 5.97 -4.44 -21.53
CA ARG A 47 5.20 -3.66 -20.54
C ARG A 47 6.12 -2.92 -19.56
N LEU A 48 7.36 -3.39 -19.42
CA LEU A 48 8.34 -2.88 -18.45
C LEU A 48 9.53 -2.16 -19.08
N TYR A 49 9.87 -2.53 -20.32
CA TYR A 49 11.12 -2.11 -20.98
C TYR A 49 10.90 -1.77 -22.44
N ASP A 50 11.59 -0.75 -22.94
CA ASP A 50 11.71 -0.49 -24.38
C ASP A 50 12.79 -1.39 -24.97
N LEU A 51 12.40 -2.60 -25.34
CA LEU A 51 13.33 -3.62 -25.86
C LEU A 51 14.04 -3.20 -27.15
N LYS A 52 13.53 -2.22 -27.89
CA LYS A 52 14.15 -1.73 -29.14
C LYS A 52 15.30 -0.75 -28.90
N SER A 53 15.29 -0.04 -27.78
CA SER A 53 16.42 0.83 -27.40
C SER A 53 17.48 0.10 -26.58
N MET A 54 17.16 -1.08 -26.05
CA MET A 54 18.09 -1.91 -25.30
C MET A 54 19.07 -2.65 -26.21
N PRO A 55 20.35 -2.79 -25.79
CA PRO A 55 21.35 -3.51 -26.57
C PRO A 55 21.04 -5.02 -26.62
N SER A 56 21.38 -5.64 -27.73
CA SER A 56 21.41 -7.09 -27.87
C SER A 56 22.61 -7.70 -27.11
N SER A 57 22.41 -8.88 -26.51
CA SER A 57 23.51 -9.71 -25.99
C SER A 57 24.17 -10.54 -27.09
N ASP A 58 23.48 -10.69 -28.23
CA ASP A 58 23.98 -11.32 -29.45
C ASP A 58 24.24 -10.27 -30.54
N TYR A 59 25.51 -10.10 -30.89
CA TYR A 59 25.97 -9.12 -31.89
C TYR A 59 25.31 -9.26 -33.28
N ARG A 60 24.64 -10.39 -33.57
CA ARG A 60 23.91 -10.61 -34.82
C ARG A 60 22.60 -9.80 -34.90
N PHE A 61 22.09 -9.33 -33.77
CA PHE A 61 20.84 -8.56 -33.67
C PHE A 61 21.10 -7.11 -33.27
N SER A 62 20.26 -6.21 -33.77
CA SER A 62 20.37 -4.77 -33.53
C SER A 62 19.96 -4.33 -32.12
N ASP A 63 19.07 -5.09 -31.50
CA ASP A 63 18.36 -4.73 -30.27
C ASP A 63 17.98 -5.97 -29.47
N ALA A 64 17.59 -5.77 -28.22
CA ALA A 64 17.18 -6.85 -27.32
C ALA A 64 15.91 -7.57 -27.81
N GLU A 65 14.97 -6.88 -28.47
CA GLU A 65 13.74 -7.52 -28.95
C GLU A 65 14.02 -8.62 -29.98
N GLY A 66 14.88 -8.33 -30.97
CA GLY A 66 15.26 -9.30 -32.01
C GLY A 66 16.05 -10.49 -31.47
N ASP A 67 16.98 -10.23 -30.55
CA ASP A 67 17.74 -11.26 -29.82
C ASP A 67 16.82 -12.19 -29.03
N ILE A 68 16.00 -11.62 -28.15
CA ILE A 68 15.09 -12.40 -27.31
C ILE A 68 14.14 -13.21 -28.19
N TRP A 69 13.56 -12.62 -29.23
CA TRP A 69 12.68 -13.35 -30.16
C TRP A 69 13.38 -14.53 -30.82
N GLN A 70 14.62 -14.37 -31.28
CA GLN A 70 15.37 -15.46 -31.88
C GLN A 70 15.55 -16.61 -30.89
N HIS A 71 15.87 -16.31 -29.65
CA HIS A 71 16.27 -17.31 -28.67
C HIS A 71 15.10 -17.95 -27.92
N THR A 72 14.03 -17.20 -27.63
CA THR A 72 12.86 -17.72 -26.89
C THR A 72 11.74 -18.26 -27.79
N ILE A 73 11.67 -17.84 -29.06
CA ILE A 73 10.60 -18.27 -29.98
C ILE A 73 11.12 -19.09 -31.17
N ASN A 74 12.20 -18.64 -31.83
CA ASN A 74 12.68 -19.32 -33.04
C ASN A 74 13.55 -20.55 -32.72
N ASN A 75 14.42 -20.45 -31.70
CA ASN A 75 15.34 -21.50 -31.31
C ASN A 75 14.90 -22.30 -30.08
N ASP A 76 14.22 -21.66 -29.13
CA ASP A 76 13.88 -22.22 -27.80
C ASP A 76 15.13 -22.74 -27.05
N ASP A 77 16.19 -21.92 -27.03
CA ASP A 77 17.50 -22.27 -26.47
C ASP A 77 17.88 -21.47 -25.21
N TYR A 78 17.01 -20.57 -24.75
CA TYR A 78 17.15 -19.90 -23.45
C TYR A 78 16.59 -20.75 -22.31
N PRO A 79 17.25 -20.78 -21.14
CA PRO A 79 16.74 -21.49 -20.00
C PRO A 79 15.46 -20.84 -19.47
N TYR A 80 14.60 -21.63 -18.84
CA TYR A 80 13.41 -21.07 -18.19
C TYR A 80 13.78 -20.07 -17.10
N CYS A 81 13.05 -18.95 -17.03
CA CYS A 81 13.35 -17.81 -16.16
C CYS A 81 14.72 -17.13 -16.44
N TRP A 82 15.28 -17.25 -17.64
CA TRP A 82 16.53 -16.59 -18.06
C TRP A 82 16.58 -15.10 -17.72
N VAL A 83 15.43 -14.41 -17.81
CA VAL A 83 15.29 -12.96 -17.58
C VAL A 83 15.81 -12.52 -16.19
N PHE A 84 15.69 -13.37 -15.17
CA PHE A 84 16.13 -13.05 -13.81
C PHE A 84 17.65 -12.95 -13.69
N GLU A 85 18.37 -13.62 -14.58
CA GLU A 85 19.83 -13.69 -14.60
C GLU A 85 20.45 -12.82 -15.72
N ASP A 86 19.63 -12.30 -16.64
CA ASP A 86 20.10 -11.47 -17.74
C ASP A 86 20.39 -10.04 -17.27
N GLU A 87 21.64 -9.61 -17.47
CA GLU A 87 22.16 -8.34 -16.99
C GLU A 87 21.40 -7.12 -17.52
N ARG A 88 20.76 -7.22 -18.71
CA ARG A 88 20.02 -6.11 -19.33
C ARG A 88 18.81 -5.67 -18.51
N PHE A 89 18.24 -6.58 -17.72
CA PHE A 89 17.03 -6.31 -16.93
C PHE A 89 17.33 -5.90 -15.50
N HIS A 90 18.59 -6.07 -15.05
CA HIS A 90 19.06 -5.70 -13.72
C HIS A 90 18.21 -6.29 -12.58
N LEU A 91 17.65 -7.49 -12.75
CA LEU A 91 16.87 -8.15 -11.69
C LEU A 91 17.77 -8.76 -10.61
N LYS A 92 18.95 -9.26 -11.01
CA LYS A 92 19.97 -9.77 -10.11
C LYS A 92 20.75 -8.66 -9.40
N ASP A 93 21.48 -7.84 -10.15
CA ASP A 93 22.41 -6.85 -9.57
C ASP A 93 21.87 -5.41 -9.52
N GLY A 94 20.62 -5.20 -9.96
CA GLY A 94 19.99 -3.88 -9.92
C GLY A 94 19.42 -3.51 -8.55
N ASN A 95 18.76 -2.36 -8.53
CA ASN A 95 18.15 -1.84 -7.32
C ASN A 95 16.78 -2.51 -7.03
N ASP A 96 16.33 -2.41 -5.78
CA ASP A 96 15.04 -2.97 -5.34
C ASP A 96 13.85 -2.45 -6.17
N GLU A 97 13.93 -1.23 -6.71
CA GLU A 97 12.85 -0.62 -7.49
C GLU A 97 12.57 -1.40 -8.77
N ILE A 98 13.63 -1.71 -9.52
CA ILE A 98 13.54 -2.50 -10.75
C ILE A 98 12.97 -3.88 -10.44
N TYR A 99 13.47 -4.51 -9.37
CA TYR A 99 13.01 -5.82 -8.94
C TYR A 99 11.53 -5.81 -8.53
N LEU A 100 11.14 -4.93 -7.61
CA LEU A 100 9.75 -4.84 -7.12
C LEU A 100 8.78 -4.47 -8.25
N ARG A 101 9.17 -3.59 -9.18
CA ARG A 101 8.35 -3.26 -10.35
C ARG A 101 8.11 -4.49 -11.23
N PHE A 102 9.15 -5.28 -11.48
CA PHE A 102 9.04 -6.53 -12.22
C PHE A 102 8.09 -7.51 -11.52
N ILE A 103 8.27 -7.76 -10.21
CA ILE A 103 7.39 -8.66 -9.46
C ILE A 103 5.94 -8.16 -9.42
N CYS A 104 5.70 -6.84 -9.25
CA CYS A 104 4.34 -6.29 -9.32
C CYS A 104 3.67 -6.56 -10.67
N GLU A 105 4.41 -6.46 -11.77
CA GLU A 105 3.87 -6.65 -13.11
C GLU A 105 3.46 -8.10 -13.39
N ILE A 106 4.18 -9.09 -12.82
CA ILE A 106 3.79 -10.51 -12.86
C ILE A 106 2.34 -10.69 -12.37
N PHE A 107 1.95 -9.95 -11.32
CA PHE A 107 0.63 -10.01 -10.70
C PHE A 107 -0.36 -8.97 -11.23
N HIS A 108 -0.01 -8.23 -12.28
CA HIS A 108 -0.91 -7.28 -12.90
C HIS A 108 -2.11 -8.02 -13.53
N PRO A 109 -3.36 -7.54 -13.42
CA PRO A 109 -4.56 -8.21 -13.96
C PRO A 109 -4.55 -8.54 -15.46
N ALA A 110 -3.70 -7.86 -16.24
CA ALA A 110 -3.48 -8.14 -17.66
C ALA A 110 -2.50 -9.31 -17.89
N VAL A 111 -1.60 -9.57 -16.95
CA VAL A 111 -0.55 -10.60 -17.02
C VAL A 111 -1.03 -11.87 -16.35
N ARG A 112 -1.54 -11.78 -15.11
CA ARG A 112 -1.81 -12.96 -14.29
C ARG A 112 -2.90 -13.89 -14.84
N ILE A 113 -2.72 -15.18 -14.59
CA ILE A 113 -3.72 -16.22 -14.89
C ILE A 113 -4.75 -16.28 -13.76
N GLU A 114 -5.90 -15.63 -13.93
CA GLU A 114 -6.92 -15.50 -12.86
C GLU A 114 -7.41 -16.82 -12.26
N LYS A 115 -7.47 -17.90 -13.06
CA LYS A 115 -7.88 -19.24 -12.60
C LYS A 115 -6.72 -20.12 -12.14
N GLY A 116 -5.49 -19.59 -12.12
CA GLY A 116 -4.29 -20.29 -11.70
C GLY A 116 -3.90 -19.97 -10.25
N TYR A 117 -2.73 -20.45 -9.84
CA TYR A 117 -2.19 -20.35 -8.48
C TYR A 117 -1.52 -19.00 -8.18
N TRP A 118 -1.93 -17.92 -8.85
CA TRP A 118 -1.27 -16.62 -8.73
C TRP A 118 -1.34 -16.04 -7.32
N MET A 119 -2.44 -16.28 -6.59
CA MET A 119 -2.60 -15.82 -5.20
C MET A 119 -1.65 -16.56 -4.26
N ASP A 120 -1.47 -17.86 -4.47
CA ASP A 120 -0.57 -18.66 -3.67
C ASP A 120 0.88 -18.20 -3.88
N PHE A 121 1.31 -18.00 -5.13
CA PHE A 121 2.64 -17.47 -5.46
C PHE A 121 2.85 -16.06 -4.91
N LEU A 122 1.86 -15.18 -5.05
CA LEU A 122 1.91 -13.85 -4.46
C LEU A 122 2.08 -13.92 -2.94
N THR A 123 1.41 -14.86 -2.28
CA THR A 123 1.49 -15.05 -0.83
C THR A 123 2.88 -15.50 -0.40
N GLU A 124 3.46 -16.51 -1.04
CA GLU A 124 4.82 -16.97 -0.72
C GLU A 124 5.89 -15.92 -1.03
N ILE A 125 5.78 -15.24 -2.16
CA ILE A 125 6.69 -14.14 -2.51
C ILE A 125 6.59 -13.00 -1.51
N ASN A 126 5.38 -12.64 -1.06
CA ASN A 126 5.23 -11.66 0.00
C ASN A 126 5.89 -12.09 1.30
N LYS A 127 5.79 -13.36 1.73
CA LYS A 127 6.51 -13.84 2.93
C LYS A 127 8.02 -13.63 2.81
N LEU A 128 8.59 -13.91 1.64
CA LEU A 128 10.01 -13.69 1.38
C LEU A 128 10.38 -12.20 1.42
N LEU A 129 9.63 -11.35 0.69
CA LEU A 129 9.87 -9.90 0.67
C LEU A 129 9.73 -9.24 2.05
N GLN A 130 8.85 -9.77 2.91
CA GLN A 130 8.63 -9.27 4.26
C GLN A 130 9.88 -9.40 5.15
N HIS A 131 10.70 -10.44 4.94
CA HIS A 131 11.98 -10.57 5.66
C HIS A 131 12.95 -9.44 5.35
N ASP A 132 12.84 -8.86 4.14
CA ASP A 132 13.65 -7.74 3.68
C ASP A 132 12.92 -6.39 3.79
N GLY A 133 11.77 -6.37 4.46
CA GLY A 133 11.04 -5.15 4.80
C GLY A 133 10.22 -4.56 3.66
N TYR A 134 9.79 -5.36 2.68
CA TYR A 134 8.81 -4.98 1.65
C TYR A 134 7.59 -5.90 1.63
N GLU A 135 6.47 -5.38 1.15
CA GLU A 135 5.30 -6.19 0.80
C GLU A 135 4.62 -5.64 -0.45
N LEU A 136 4.02 -6.53 -1.22
CA LEU A 136 3.09 -6.21 -2.29
C LEU A 136 1.68 -6.08 -1.71
N TYR A 137 1.01 -4.96 -2.03
CA TYR A 137 -0.32 -4.65 -1.55
C TYR A 137 -1.23 -4.22 -2.72
N PRO A 138 -2.56 -4.47 -2.62
CA PRO A 138 -3.51 -4.01 -3.61
C PRO A 138 -3.61 -2.48 -3.55
N ALA A 139 -3.09 -1.81 -4.58
CA ALA A 139 -2.97 -0.36 -4.61
C ALA A 139 -4.10 0.29 -5.40
N GLU A 140 -4.52 -0.34 -6.50
CA GLU A 140 -5.57 0.15 -7.39
C GLU A 140 -6.48 -1.00 -7.87
N LYS A 141 -7.54 -0.65 -8.62
CA LYS A 141 -8.40 -1.64 -9.27
C LYS A 141 -8.63 -1.31 -10.73
N ILE A 142 -8.48 -2.30 -11.60
CA ILE A 142 -8.89 -2.25 -13.02
C ILE A 142 -9.96 -3.32 -13.23
N SER A 143 -11.14 -2.93 -13.70
CA SER A 143 -12.27 -3.87 -13.91
C SER A 143 -12.58 -4.72 -12.66
N ASN A 144 -12.55 -4.08 -11.48
CA ASN A 144 -12.71 -4.69 -10.15
C ASN A 144 -11.65 -5.74 -9.76
N ARG A 145 -10.51 -5.78 -10.45
CA ARG A 145 -9.36 -6.63 -10.12
C ARG A 145 -8.24 -5.81 -9.53
N ASP A 146 -7.62 -6.32 -8.48
CA ASP A 146 -6.55 -5.62 -7.78
C ASP A 146 -5.29 -5.52 -8.63
N VAL A 147 -4.75 -4.30 -8.72
CA VAL A 147 -3.42 -3.98 -9.23
C VAL A 147 -2.50 -3.80 -8.03
N TYR A 148 -1.42 -4.60 -7.99
CA TYR A 148 -0.49 -4.60 -6.88
C TYR A 148 0.61 -3.56 -7.08
N SER A 149 0.97 -2.89 -5.99
CA SER A 149 2.19 -2.09 -5.87
C SER A 149 2.96 -2.55 -4.63
N TRP A 150 4.16 -2.05 -4.44
CA TRP A 150 4.99 -2.38 -3.27
C TRP A 150 4.98 -1.26 -2.23
N ARG A 151 5.17 -1.61 -0.95
CA ARG A 151 5.40 -0.67 0.15
C ARG A 151 6.38 -1.25 1.17
N ILE A 152 6.92 -0.40 2.04
CA ILE A 152 7.73 -0.86 3.19
C ILE A 152 6.83 -1.73 4.08
N TYR A 153 7.21 -2.99 4.22
CA TYR A 153 6.58 -3.90 5.17
C TYR A 153 6.89 -3.45 6.59
N GLN A 154 5.85 -3.46 7.40
CA GLN A 154 5.98 -3.35 8.83
C GLN A 154 5.39 -4.63 9.39
N ALA A 155 6.24 -5.43 10.04
CA ALA A 155 5.74 -6.38 11.01
C ALA A 155 4.90 -5.57 12.01
N GLU A 156 3.58 -5.67 11.91
CA GLU A 156 2.73 -5.15 12.95
C GLU A 156 3.15 -5.93 14.20
N ASN A 157 3.85 -5.27 15.13
CA ASN A 157 4.05 -5.84 16.46
C ASN A 157 2.66 -6.23 16.93
N TYR A 158 2.43 -7.54 17.08
CA TYR A 158 1.17 -8.27 17.15
C TYR A 158 0.27 -7.84 18.33
N MET A 159 -0.17 -6.60 18.31
CA MET A 159 -1.31 -6.14 19.08
C MET A 159 -2.10 -5.23 18.14
N PHE A 160 -3.03 -5.84 17.41
CA PHE A 160 -4.06 -5.10 16.69
C PHE A 160 -4.72 -4.11 17.67
N VAL A 161 -4.70 -2.82 17.38
CA VAL A 161 -5.37 -1.80 18.21
C VAL A 161 -6.56 -1.22 17.44
N PRO A 162 -7.80 -1.39 17.94
CA PRO A 162 -8.99 -0.97 17.22
C PRO A 162 -9.12 0.56 17.12
N PHE A 163 -9.93 1.04 16.16
CA PHE A 163 -10.06 2.45 15.76
C PHE A 163 -10.23 3.40 16.94
N SER A 164 -11.13 3.11 17.87
CA SER A 164 -11.42 3.96 19.01
C SER A 164 -10.21 4.14 19.93
N GLN A 165 -9.37 3.11 20.05
CA GLN A 165 -8.21 3.12 20.92
C GLN A 165 -7.02 3.81 20.26
N ARG A 166 -6.73 3.51 18.99
CA ARG A 166 -5.62 4.17 18.28
C ARG A 166 -5.87 5.67 18.07
N ASN A 167 -7.13 6.08 17.91
CA ASN A 167 -7.52 7.48 17.70
C ASN A 167 -8.02 8.17 18.97
N LYS A 168 -7.83 7.59 20.16
CA LYS A 168 -8.45 8.04 21.42
C LYS A 168 -8.20 9.52 21.73
N LYS A 169 -6.98 10.01 21.46
CA LYS A 169 -6.59 11.41 21.67
C LYS A 169 -7.33 12.36 20.71
N ALA A 170 -7.28 12.09 19.41
CA ALA A 170 -7.94 12.88 18.37
C ALA A 170 -9.48 12.88 18.53
N ILE A 171 -10.08 11.76 18.93
CA ILE A 171 -11.51 11.67 19.26
C ILE A 171 -11.85 12.57 20.46
N LYS A 172 -11.05 12.51 21.53
CA LYS A 172 -11.25 13.34 22.74
C LYS A 172 -11.09 14.83 22.42
N GLN A 173 -10.20 15.19 21.51
CA GLN A 173 -9.95 16.56 21.05
C GLN A 173 -10.94 17.04 19.97
N LYS A 174 -11.88 16.19 19.53
CA LYS A 174 -12.87 16.47 18.48
C LYS A 174 -12.25 16.78 17.10
N GLU A 175 -11.07 16.21 16.84
CA GLU A 175 -10.41 16.30 15.53
C GLU A 175 -10.98 15.27 14.55
N ILE A 176 -11.39 14.12 15.08
CA ILE A 176 -12.14 13.09 14.35
C ILE A 176 -13.58 13.13 14.82
N VAL A 177 -14.49 13.52 13.93
CA VAL A 177 -15.93 13.61 14.22
C VAL A 177 -16.72 13.04 13.06
N PHE A 178 -17.46 11.97 13.30
CA PHE A 178 -18.42 11.42 12.35
C PHE A 178 -19.62 10.82 13.08
N LYS A 179 -20.70 10.58 12.33
CA LYS A 179 -21.92 9.94 12.82
C LYS A 179 -22.27 8.79 11.89
N ILE A 180 -22.74 7.69 12.48
CA ILE A 180 -23.30 6.55 11.73
C ILE A 180 -24.79 6.51 12.08
N LYS A 181 -25.65 6.83 11.10
CA LYS A 181 -27.11 6.84 11.24
C LYS A 181 -27.64 5.43 11.56
N ARG A 182 -28.83 5.35 12.15
CA ARG A 182 -29.42 4.06 12.58
C ARG A 182 -29.63 3.13 11.39
N GLU A 183 -30.01 3.67 10.24
CA GLU A 183 -30.18 2.95 8.98
C GLU A 183 -28.87 2.29 8.53
N ALA A 184 -27.77 3.06 8.54
CA ALA A 184 -26.44 2.55 8.21
C ALA A 184 -26.00 1.45 9.19
N ARG A 185 -26.25 1.61 10.50
CA ARG A 185 -25.94 0.58 11.51
C ARG A 185 -26.71 -0.71 11.27
N ASN A 186 -27.98 -0.62 10.88
CA ASN A 186 -28.78 -1.78 10.51
C ASN A 186 -28.22 -2.48 9.27
N GLN A 187 -27.76 -1.73 8.27
CA GLN A 187 -27.10 -2.30 7.09
C GLN A 187 -25.78 -2.99 7.44
N ILE A 188 -24.94 -2.36 8.27
CA ILE A 188 -23.69 -2.95 8.77
C ILE A 188 -23.98 -4.26 9.51
N TYR A 189 -24.97 -4.26 10.40
CA TYR A 189 -25.33 -5.47 11.13
C TYR A 189 -25.85 -6.59 10.23
N LYS A 190 -26.57 -6.27 9.14
CA LYS A 190 -26.97 -7.28 8.13
C LYS A 190 -25.76 -7.89 7.42
N ILE A 191 -24.70 -7.11 7.18
CA ILE A 191 -23.44 -7.66 6.67
C ILE A 191 -22.81 -8.57 7.72
N PHE A 192 -22.82 -8.20 9.00
CA PHE A 192 -22.31 -9.09 10.05
C PHE A 192 -23.10 -10.41 10.04
N GLU A 193 -24.43 -10.37 9.99
CA GLU A 193 -25.26 -11.59 9.87
C GLU A 193 -24.92 -12.42 8.62
N LYS A 194 -24.59 -11.78 7.49
CA LYS A 194 -24.18 -12.47 6.25
C LYS A 194 -22.86 -13.23 6.41
N TYR A 195 -21.91 -12.67 7.17
CA TYR A 195 -20.56 -13.21 7.35
C TYR A 195 -20.34 -13.90 8.71
N ASP A 196 -21.40 -14.10 9.51
CA ASP A 196 -21.32 -14.71 10.84
C ASP A 196 -21.15 -16.23 10.77
N SER A 197 -19.97 -16.66 10.34
CA SER A 197 -19.59 -18.06 10.21
C SER A 197 -19.23 -18.67 11.57
N ARG A 198 -19.19 -20.00 11.62
CA ARG A 198 -18.66 -20.73 12.78
C ARG A 198 -17.17 -20.92 12.62
N ILE A 199 -16.41 -20.55 13.63
CA ILE A 199 -14.98 -20.86 13.74
C ILE A 199 -14.79 -21.93 14.81
N ARG A 200 -13.91 -22.89 14.51
CA ARG A 200 -13.54 -23.95 15.45
C ARG A 200 -12.40 -23.46 16.34
N LYS A 201 -12.55 -23.59 17.65
CA LYS A 201 -11.55 -23.25 18.66
C LYS A 201 -11.22 -24.46 19.51
N VAL A 202 -10.03 -24.45 20.09
CA VAL A 202 -9.56 -25.47 21.02
C VAL A 202 -9.37 -24.83 22.38
N SER A 203 -9.99 -25.38 23.41
CA SER A 203 -9.80 -24.91 24.78
C SER A 203 -8.41 -25.26 25.31
N GLU A 204 -8.02 -24.68 26.46
CA GLU A 204 -6.77 -25.01 27.16
C GLU A 204 -6.65 -26.50 27.52
N THR A 205 -7.77 -27.21 27.61
CA THR A 205 -7.83 -28.64 27.91
C THR A 205 -7.86 -29.52 26.64
N GLY A 206 -7.70 -28.93 25.45
CA GLY A 206 -7.72 -29.63 24.16
C GLY A 206 -9.11 -29.95 23.60
N TRP A 207 -10.19 -29.40 24.17
CA TRP A 207 -11.55 -29.63 23.66
C TRP A 207 -11.85 -28.71 22.49
N GLU A 208 -12.26 -29.28 21.36
CA GLU A 208 -12.72 -28.51 20.20
C GLU A 208 -14.19 -28.08 20.39
N TYR A 209 -14.48 -26.81 20.11
CA TYR A 209 -15.83 -26.27 20.10
C TYR A 209 -15.98 -25.21 19.01
N ASP A 210 -17.22 -25.01 18.55
CA ASP A 210 -17.54 -23.99 17.55
C ASP A 210 -18.06 -22.72 18.24
N VAL A 211 -17.62 -21.55 17.79
CA VAL A 211 -18.13 -20.24 18.22
C VAL A 211 -18.48 -19.40 16.98
N LEU A 212 -19.49 -18.54 17.10
CA LEU A 212 -19.83 -17.59 16.04
C LEU A 212 -18.80 -16.46 16.01
N VAL A 213 -18.46 -15.98 14.80
CA VAL A 213 -17.58 -14.82 14.62
C VAL A 213 -18.09 -13.62 15.43
N SER A 214 -19.40 -13.37 15.43
CA SER A 214 -20.01 -12.26 16.17
C SER A 214 -19.82 -12.34 17.69
N GLU A 215 -19.79 -13.55 18.26
CA GLU A 215 -19.53 -13.79 19.68
C GLU A 215 -18.05 -13.60 20.02
N GLU A 216 -17.16 -14.08 19.14
CA GLU A 216 -15.71 -13.94 19.30
C GLU A 216 -15.28 -12.47 19.24
N ILE A 217 -15.88 -11.66 18.37
CA ILE A 217 -15.57 -10.24 18.25
C ILE A 217 -15.80 -9.48 19.55
N LEU A 218 -16.84 -9.81 20.33
CA LEU A 218 -17.04 -9.16 21.62
C LEU A 218 -15.96 -9.54 22.63
N GLN A 219 -15.41 -10.75 22.56
CA GLN A 219 -14.26 -11.17 23.39
C GLN A 219 -13.00 -10.40 23.00
N ASP A 220 -12.75 -10.29 21.70
CA ASP A 220 -11.67 -9.49 21.14
C ASP A 220 -11.75 -8.02 21.59
N ILE A 221 -12.95 -7.43 21.56
CA ILE A 221 -13.19 -6.06 22.05
C ILE A 221 -12.93 -5.95 23.56
N LYS A 222 -13.33 -6.95 24.35
CA LYS A 222 -13.14 -6.99 25.81
C LYS A 222 -11.66 -6.90 26.22
N MET A 223 -10.73 -7.30 25.34
CA MET A 223 -9.29 -7.10 25.58
C MET A 223 -8.87 -5.62 25.64
N PHE A 224 -9.69 -4.70 25.10
CA PHE A 224 -9.39 -3.27 25.03
C PHE A 224 -10.31 -2.43 25.92
N TYR A 225 -11.60 -2.76 25.96
CA TYR A 225 -12.58 -2.05 26.78
C TYR A 225 -13.86 -2.87 26.97
N THR A 226 -14.62 -2.59 28.03
CA THR A 226 -15.94 -3.21 28.27
C THR A 226 -16.95 -2.79 27.19
N PRO A 227 -17.53 -3.74 26.42
CA PRO A 227 -18.57 -3.43 25.45
C PRO A 227 -19.80 -2.82 26.13
N LYS A 228 -20.23 -1.65 25.65
CA LYS A 228 -21.37 -0.92 26.20
C LYS A 228 -22.24 -0.36 25.09
N CYS A 229 -23.54 -0.26 25.35
CA CYS A 229 -24.51 0.37 24.46
C CYS A 229 -25.57 1.16 25.25
N PHE A 230 -26.28 2.06 24.57
CA PHE A 230 -27.43 2.74 25.14
C PHE A 230 -28.64 1.81 25.17
N ASN A 231 -29.19 1.57 26.36
CA ASN A 231 -30.43 0.81 26.54
C ASN A 231 -31.67 1.68 26.23
N LYS A 232 -32.87 1.10 26.39
CA LYS A 232 -34.15 1.80 26.15
C LYS A 232 -34.36 3.04 27.05
N GLU A 233 -33.70 3.10 28.20
CA GLU A 233 -33.73 4.25 29.12
C GLU A 233 -32.63 5.28 28.80
N ASN A 234 -31.93 5.14 27.67
CA ASN A 234 -30.80 5.97 27.27
C ASN A 234 -29.63 5.96 28.27
N LYS A 235 -29.49 4.89 29.05
CA LYS A 235 -28.34 4.65 29.93
C LYS A 235 -27.29 3.84 29.20
N TYR A 236 -26.02 4.21 29.35
CA TYR A 236 -24.90 3.51 28.75
C TYR A 236 -24.47 2.35 29.65
N VAL A 237 -24.88 1.14 29.29
CA VAL A 237 -24.73 -0.07 30.10
C VAL A 237 -23.94 -1.13 29.34
N GLU A 238 -23.40 -2.11 30.06
CA GLU A 238 -22.70 -3.26 29.47
C GLU A 238 -23.65 -4.11 28.62
N THR A 239 -23.14 -4.68 27.54
CA THR A 239 -23.89 -5.56 26.65
C THR A 239 -23.02 -6.69 26.16
N ASP A 240 -23.59 -7.90 26.13
CA ASP A 240 -23.02 -9.07 25.48
C ASP A 240 -23.72 -9.38 24.14
N SER A 241 -24.60 -8.49 23.66
CA SER A 241 -25.30 -8.65 22.39
C SER A 241 -24.56 -7.93 21.26
N PRO A 242 -24.02 -8.65 20.26
CA PRO A 242 -23.38 -8.02 19.09
C PRO A 242 -24.32 -7.04 18.38
N LYS A 243 -25.62 -7.40 18.31
CA LYS A 243 -26.67 -6.56 17.74
C LYS A 243 -26.85 -5.26 18.49
N GLU A 244 -27.06 -5.31 19.80
CA GLU A 244 -27.28 -4.09 20.59
C GLU A 244 -26.03 -3.22 20.62
N PHE A 245 -24.85 -3.85 20.65
CA PHE A 245 -23.57 -3.17 20.53
C PHE A 245 -23.52 -2.34 19.25
N VAL A 246 -23.62 -2.96 18.07
CA VAL A 246 -23.53 -2.26 16.77
C VAL A 246 -24.62 -1.18 16.64
N LEU A 247 -25.85 -1.49 17.02
CA LEU A 247 -26.98 -0.59 16.83
C LEU A 247 -26.95 0.62 17.76
N SER A 248 -26.47 0.46 19.00
CA SER A 248 -26.66 1.44 20.08
C SER A 248 -25.37 1.86 20.80
N THR A 249 -24.17 1.53 20.31
CA THR A 249 -22.90 2.01 20.88
C THR A 249 -22.40 3.32 20.24
N SER A 250 -21.24 3.83 20.69
CA SER A 250 -20.56 4.97 20.06
C SER A 250 -20.25 4.70 18.58
N PRO A 251 -20.25 5.70 17.68
CA PRO A 251 -19.91 5.47 16.28
C PRO A 251 -18.49 4.89 16.11
N TYR A 252 -17.55 5.24 16.99
CA TYR A 252 -16.17 4.71 16.97
C TYR A 252 -16.13 3.22 17.32
N ASN A 253 -16.93 2.79 18.30
CA ASN A 253 -17.02 1.39 18.70
C ASN A 253 -17.70 0.51 17.63
N VAL A 254 -18.55 1.08 16.78
CA VAL A 254 -19.05 0.38 15.58
C VAL A 254 -17.93 0.12 14.58
N ILE A 255 -17.03 1.11 14.40
CA ILE A 255 -15.86 0.94 13.54
C ILE A 255 -14.94 -0.17 14.09
N ASP A 256 -14.72 -0.21 15.40
CA ASP A 256 -13.94 -1.28 16.02
C ASP A 256 -14.52 -2.67 15.71
N ALA A 257 -15.85 -2.83 15.82
CA ALA A 257 -16.51 -4.08 15.47
C ALA A 257 -16.29 -4.47 14.00
N ILE A 258 -16.35 -3.52 13.07
CA ILE A 258 -16.09 -3.75 11.65
C ILE A 258 -14.67 -4.27 11.43
N GLU A 259 -13.67 -3.66 12.07
CA GLU A 259 -12.26 -4.05 11.90
C GLU A 259 -11.96 -5.43 12.49
N PHE A 260 -12.57 -5.76 13.64
CA PHE A 260 -12.46 -7.10 14.20
C PHE A 260 -13.14 -8.14 13.30
N PHE A 261 -14.30 -7.82 12.73
CA PHE A 261 -15.02 -8.72 11.84
C PHE A 261 -14.21 -9.09 10.58
N GLU A 262 -13.52 -8.11 9.99
CA GLU A 262 -12.64 -8.32 8.82
C GLU A 262 -11.53 -9.35 9.07
N LYS A 263 -11.03 -9.48 10.32
CA LYS A 263 -10.01 -10.49 10.65
C LYS A 263 -10.47 -11.93 10.44
N TYR A 264 -11.78 -12.16 10.54
CA TYR A 264 -12.39 -13.48 10.42
C TYR A 264 -13.04 -13.69 9.04
N CYS A 265 -12.99 -12.69 8.16
CA CYS A 265 -13.66 -12.71 6.87
C CYS A 265 -12.68 -12.74 5.70
N ASN A 266 -13.16 -13.23 4.57
CA ASN A 266 -12.48 -13.23 3.28
C ASN A 266 -12.74 -11.93 2.50
N SER A 267 -12.11 -11.82 1.31
CA SER A 267 -11.92 -10.59 0.51
C SER A 267 -13.16 -9.74 0.22
N ASP A 268 -14.38 -10.29 0.33
CA ASP A 268 -15.61 -9.60 -0.03
C ASP A 268 -16.19 -8.73 1.09
N PHE A 269 -15.85 -8.98 2.36
CA PHE A 269 -16.41 -8.23 3.49
C PHE A 269 -16.05 -6.74 3.42
N ALA A 270 -14.78 -6.42 3.17
CA ALA A 270 -14.34 -5.04 2.99
C ALA A 270 -15.09 -4.32 1.85
N ALA A 271 -15.37 -5.00 0.74
CA ALA A 271 -16.11 -4.41 -0.38
C ALA A 271 -17.57 -4.08 -0.01
N ASP A 272 -18.25 -4.98 0.70
CA ASP A 272 -19.62 -4.77 1.16
C ASP A 272 -19.71 -3.62 2.18
N ILE A 273 -18.79 -3.57 3.15
CA ILE A 273 -18.73 -2.47 4.14
C ILE A 273 -18.46 -1.13 3.45
N ASN A 274 -17.49 -1.08 2.52
CA ASN A 274 -17.18 0.14 1.78
C ASN A 274 -18.36 0.62 0.94
N THR A 275 -19.17 -0.29 0.40
CA THR A 275 -20.42 0.05 -0.28
C THR A 275 -21.41 0.73 0.66
N ILE A 276 -21.57 0.23 1.89
CA ILE A 276 -22.43 0.87 2.90
C ILE A 276 -21.94 2.27 3.27
N PHE A 277 -20.64 2.44 3.48
CA PHE A 277 -20.07 3.76 3.77
C PHE A 277 -20.35 4.76 2.66
N ASN A 278 -20.16 4.37 1.40
CA ASN A 278 -20.46 5.20 0.23
C ASN A 278 -21.95 5.59 0.15
N LEU A 279 -22.85 4.61 0.27
CA LEU A 279 -24.30 4.84 0.23
C LEU A 279 -24.81 5.76 1.34
N ASN A 280 -24.11 5.79 2.48
CA ASN A 280 -24.49 6.60 3.64
C ASN A 280 -23.64 7.85 3.82
N SER A 281 -22.80 8.20 2.84
CA SER A 281 -21.91 9.36 2.87
C SER A 281 -20.99 9.40 4.11
N ILE A 282 -20.50 8.24 4.52
CA ILE A 282 -19.53 8.10 5.61
C ILE A 282 -18.14 8.17 4.98
N SER A 283 -17.37 9.22 5.30
CA SER A 283 -16.04 9.47 4.72
C SER A 283 -14.93 8.59 5.32
N LEU A 284 -15.17 7.28 5.35
CA LEU A 284 -14.25 6.24 5.86
C LEU A 284 -14.14 5.11 4.83
N ARG A 285 -13.04 4.36 4.87
CA ARG A 285 -12.82 3.16 4.05
C ARG A 285 -12.16 2.06 4.89
N LEU A 286 -12.68 0.84 4.81
CA LEU A 286 -12.01 -0.37 5.30
C LEU A 286 -11.00 -0.84 4.27
N ASN A 287 -9.74 -0.93 4.68
CA ASN A 287 -8.59 -1.30 3.85
C ASN A 287 -7.62 -2.14 4.68
N ASN A 288 -7.29 -3.35 4.23
CA ASN A 288 -6.38 -4.29 4.92
C ASN A 288 -6.66 -4.43 6.43
N GLY A 289 -7.91 -4.72 6.82
CA GLY A 289 -8.26 -4.89 8.24
C GLY A 289 -8.43 -3.61 9.05
N LYS A 290 -8.15 -2.43 8.47
CA LYS A 290 -8.20 -1.14 9.19
C LYS A 290 -9.02 -0.09 8.48
N ILE A 291 -9.63 0.77 9.28
CA ILE A 291 -10.46 1.87 8.83
C ILE A 291 -9.61 3.13 8.73
N GLU A 292 -9.60 3.70 7.53
CA GLU A 292 -8.91 4.92 7.16
C GLU A 292 -9.93 6.02 6.83
N SER A 293 -9.61 7.29 7.11
CA SER A 293 -10.47 8.42 6.69
C SER A 293 -10.22 8.78 5.24
N LEU A 294 -11.30 9.01 4.47
CA LEU A 294 -11.19 9.39 3.05
C LEU A 294 -10.50 10.76 2.86
N VAL A 295 -10.64 11.68 3.82
CA VAL A 295 -10.01 13.00 3.77
C VAL A 295 -8.49 12.91 3.88
N THR A 296 -7.98 11.92 4.61
CA THR A 296 -6.55 11.59 4.67
C THR A 296 -6.10 10.62 3.57
N SER A 297 -6.98 9.74 3.09
CA SER A 297 -6.64 8.71 2.10
C SER A 297 -6.49 9.25 0.68
N HIS A 298 -7.15 10.37 0.33
CA HIS A 298 -6.94 11.03 -0.97
C HIS A 298 -5.52 11.55 -1.16
N ILE A 299 -4.74 11.69 -0.09
CA ILE A 299 -3.38 12.21 -0.12
C ILE A 299 -2.33 11.09 -0.02
N THR A 300 -2.68 9.93 0.56
CA THR A 300 -1.69 8.93 0.99
C THR A 300 -1.68 7.66 0.13
N ASN A 301 -2.75 6.87 0.04
CA ASN A 301 -2.59 5.49 -0.44
C ASN A 301 -2.64 5.26 -1.96
N SER A 302 -3.46 5.99 -2.72
CA SER A 302 -3.53 5.81 -4.19
C SER A 302 -2.48 6.61 -4.94
N SER A 303 -1.97 7.71 -4.36
CA SER A 303 -1.00 8.57 -5.04
C SER A 303 0.41 8.01 -5.06
N TRP A 304 0.74 7.08 -4.16
CA TRP A 304 2.10 6.52 -4.08
C TRP A 304 2.33 5.33 -5.01
N ALA A 305 1.25 4.66 -5.44
CA ALA A 305 1.33 3.49 -6.31
C ALA A 305 2.04 3.81 -7.62
N SER A 306 1.79 5.01 -8.16
CA SER A 306 2.32 5.49 -9.42
C SER A 306 3.77 5.97 -9.32
N ILE A 307 4.32 6.20 -8.12
CA ILE A 307 5.69 6.72 -7.98
C ILE A 307 6.67 5.64 -8.42
N GLY A 308 7.39 5.91 -9.52
CA GLY A 308 8.48 5.06 -9.99
C GLY A 308 9.63 5.05 -8.99
N GLU A 309 10.17 6.23 -8.67
CA GLU A 309 11.38 6.35 -7.84
C GLU A 309 11.16 5.89 -6.39
N ALA A 310 11.82 4.79 -6.03
CA ALA A 310 11.57 4.12 -4.75
C ALA A 310 11.99 4.94 -3.53
N GLY A 311 13.05 5.76 -3.61
CA GLY A 311 13.50 6.58 -2.48
C GLY A 311 12.46 7.62 -2.07
N LEU A 312 11.85 8.29 -3.04
CA LEU A 312 10.74 9.21 -2.85
C LEU A 312 9.53 8.49 -2.26
N LYS A 313 9.19 7.31 -2.78
CA LYS A 313 8.07 6.50 -2.29
C LYS A 313 8.27 6.06 -0.83
N GLU A 314 9.47 5.58 -0.48
CA GLU A 314 9.84 5.20 0.88
C GLU A 314 9.74 6.39 1.85
N LEU A 315 10.28 7.55 1.48
CA LEU A 315 10.24 8.75 2.33
C LEU A 315 8.81 9.23 2.60
N LEU A 316 7.93 9.15 1.59
CA LEU A 316 6.51 9.50 1.76
C LEU A 316 5.76 8.51 2.66
N GLN A 317 6.03 7.21 2.51
CA GLN A 317 5.48 6.18 3.39
C GLN A 317 5.95 6.37 4.84
N GLU A 318 7.24 6.64 5.05
CA GLU A 318 7.79 6.95 6.38
C GLU A 318 7.17 8.22 6.98
N ALA A 319 7.06 9.29 6.18
CA ALA A 319 6.48 10.55 6.61
C ALA A 319 5.03 10.38 7.07
N SER A 320 4.20 9.68 6.28
CA SER A 320 2.80 9.39 6.66
C SER A 320 2.71 8.56 7.93
N ARG A 321 3.56 7.53 8.05
CA ARG A 321 3.59 6.69 9.24
C ARG A 321 3.92 7.47 10.50
N TYR A 322 4.93 8.34 10.45
CA TYR A 322 5.29 9.16 11.60
C TYR A 322 4.20 10.20 11.91
N TYR A 323 3.54 10.73 10.88
CA TYR A 323 2.41 11.64 11.04
C TYR A 323 1.23 10.96 11.76
N GLU A 324 0.85 9.76 11.35
CA GLU A 324 -0.20 8.95 11.97
C GLU A 324 0.10 8.57 13.42
N LYS A 325 1.39 8.37 13.74
CA LYS A 325 1.86 8.10 15.11
C LYS A 325 2.04 9.37 15.95
N GLU A 326 1.58 10.54 15.47
CA GLU A 326 1.72 11.84 16.14
C GLU A 326 3.18 12.25 16.41
N ASN A 327 4.13 11.65 15.69
CA ASN A 327 5.55 11.97 15.74
C ASN A 327 5.86 13.01 14.64
N LEU A 328 5.26 14.19 14.81
CA LEU A 328 5.13 15.21 13.77
C LEU A 328 6.47 15.79 13.30
N ASN A 329 7.44 15.84 14.20
CA ASN A 329 8.75 16.38 13.93
C ASN A 329 9.53 15.48 12.95
N ILE A 330 9.55 14.17 13.19
CA ILE A 330 10.14 13.21 12.25
C ILE A 330 9.32 13.14 10.95
N ALA A 331 7.99 13.22 11.05
CA ALA A 331 7.12 13.23 9.87
C ALA A 331 7.45 14.39 8.91
N VAL A 332 7.64 15.59 9.45
CA VAL A 332 7.98 16.78 8.67
C VAL A 332 9.42 16.71 8.13
N GLU A 333 10.37 16.18 8.91
CA GLU A 333 11.73 15.93 8.43
C GLU A 333 11.74 15.02 7.20
N LYS A 334 11.08 13.85 7.30
CA LYS A 334 10.97 12.88 6.20
C LYS A 334 10.27 13.44 4.97
N LEU A 335 9.23 14.26 5.19
CA LEU A 335 8.53 14.91 4.09
C LEU A 335 9.39 15.96 3.38
N TRP A 336 10.26 16.67 4.11
CA TRP A 336 11.22 17.59 3.50
C TRP A 336 12.33 16.86 2.73
N ASP A 337 12.79 15.72 3.24
CA ASP A 337 13.70 14.85 2.49
C ASP A 337 13.03 14.34 1.20
N ALA A 338 11.74 14.00 1.25
CA ALA A 338 10.96 13.65 0.07
C ALA A 338 10.87 14.82 -0.94
N LEU A 339 10.67 16.06 -0.46
CA LEU A 339 10.69 17.25 -1.31
C LEU A 339 12.06 17.42 -2.00
N GLU A 340 13.16 17.23 -1.27
CA GLU A 340 14.50 17.33 -1.85
C GLU A 340 14.77 16.20 -2.86
N ARG A 341 14.26 15.00 -2.62
CA ARG A 341 14.33 13.87 -3.56
C ARG A 341 13.53 14.14 -4.84
N LEU A 342 12.30 14.64 -4.71
CA LEU A 342 11.43 15.06 -5.83
C LEU A 342 12.12 16.11 -6.72
N LYS A 343 12.80 17.10 -6.12
CA LYS A 343 13.53 18.14 -6.87
C LYS A 343 14.68 17.58 -7.72
N THR A 344 15.06 16.33 -7.51
CA THR A 344 16.09 15.61 -8.26
C THR A 344 15.55 14.37 -8.98
N TYR A 345 14.23 14.27 -9.19
CA TYR A 345 13.57 13.08 -9.77
C TYR A 345 14.17 12.65 -11.11
N TYR A 346 14.56 13.60 -11.97
CA TYR A 346 15.14 13.31 -13.28
C TYR A 346 16.68 13.22 -13.29
N SER A 347 17.33 13.07 -12.13
CA SER A 347 18.77 12.87 -12.01
C SER A 347 19.18 11.43 -12.35
N PRO A 348 20.37 11.17 -12.95
CA PRO A 348 21.42 12.12 -13.31
C PRO A 348 21.22 12.81 -14.66
N THR A 349 20.18 12.46 -15.41
CA THR A 349 19.92 12.97 -16.77
C THR A 349 19.74 14.49 -16.79
N LEU A 350 19.07 15.03 -15.78
CA LEU A 350 18.89 16.46 -15.55
C LEU A 350 19.50 16.89 -14.22
N ASP A 351 20.16 18.05 -14.20
CA ASP A 351 20.53 18.71 -12.96
C ASP A 351 19.28 19.15 -12.16
N LYS A 352 19.47 19.42 -10.86
CA LYS A 352 18.36 19.80 -9.95
C LYS A 352 17.52 20.97 -10.47
N LYS A 353 18.13 21.98 -11.09
CA LYS A 353 17.41 23.16 -11.59
C LYS A 353 16.55 22.78 -12.79
N LYS A 354 17.11 22.03 -13.74
CA LYS A 354 16.38 21.53 -14.91
C LYS A 354 15.28 20.54 -14.53
N SER A 355 15.52 19.68 -13.53
CA SER A 355 14.53 18.76 -12.99
C SER A 355 13.33 19.51 -12.43
N ILE A 356 13.54 20.54 -11.59
CA ILE A 356 12.45 21.37 -11.06
C ILE A 356 11.70 22.07 -12.19
N ASN A 357 12.40 22.65 -13.16
CA ASN A 357 11.78 23.32 -14.29
C ASN A 357 10.85 22.38 -15.08
N ARG A 358 11.32 21.17 -15.41
CA ARG A 358 10.50 20.15 -16.08
C ARG A 358 9.25 19.82 -15.27
N ILE A 359 9.40 19.50 -13.98
CA ILE A 359 8.26 19.22 -13.09
C ILE A 359 7.25 20.38 -13.11
N THR A 360 7.70 21.62 -13.01
CA THR A 360 6.80 22.79 -13.03
C THR A 360 6.13 23.04 -14.39
N GLU A 361 6.81 22.72 -15.49
CA GLU A 361 6.25 22.80 -16.85
C GLU A 361 5.14 21.76 -17.04
N ASP A 362 5.38 20.53 -16.59
CA ASP A 362 4.42 19.42 -16.64
C ASP A 362 3.19 19.72 -15.77
N MET A 363 3.39 20.11 -14.50
CA MET A 363 2.33 20.51 -13.58
C MET A 363 1.48 21.68 -14.08
N SER A 364 2.10 22.63 -14.79
CA SER A 364 1.40 23.81 -15.31
C SER A 364 0.74 23.59 -16.66
N SER A 365 0.97 22.43 -17.31
CA SER A 365 0.63 22.21 -18.72
C SER A 365 1.12 23.37 -19.61
N ASN A 366 2.34 23.87 -19.33
CA ASN A 366 2.95 25.04 -19.97
C ASN A 366 2.15 26.35 -19.93
N LYS A 367 1.28 26.54 -18.92
CA LYS A 367 0.54 27.79 -18.72
C LYS A 367 1.24 28.69 -17.71
N GLU A 368 1.72 29.85 -18.18
CA GLU A 368 2.50 30.82 -17.39
C GLU A 368 1.94 31.14 -16.00
N PRO A 369 0.62 31.40 -15.80
CA PRO A 369 0.10 31.67 -14.46
C PRO A 369 0.32 30.51 -13.47
N PHE A 370 0.20 29.27 -13.93
CA PHE A 370 0.40 28.08 -13.10
C PHE A 370 1.89 27.76 -12.92
N LYS A 371 2.71 27.98 -13.95
CA LYS A 371 4.17 27.81 -13.86
C LYS A 371 4.73 28.70 -12.75
N LYS A 372 4.41 30.00 -12.79
CA LYS A 372 4.81 30.96 -11.74
C LYS A 372 4.28 30.58 -10.35
N LEU A 373 3.05 30.06 -10.27
CA LEU A 373 2.48 29.61 -9.00
C LEU A 373 3.30 28.46 -8.38
N PHE A 374 3.60 27.42 -9.16
CA PHE A 374 4.34 26.26 -8.66
C PHE A 374 5.82 26.57 -8.41
N GLU A 375 6.47 27.37 -9.26
CA GLU A 375 7.84 27.85 -9.02
C GLU A 375 7.95 28.61 -7.69
N ASN A 376 7.00 29.51 -7.42
CA ASN A 376 6.94 30.24 -6.15
C ASN A 376 6.75 29.29 -4.97
N GLU A 377 5.89 28.27 -5.10
CA GLU A 377 5.63 27.32 -4.01
C GLU A 377 6.86 26.45 -3.70
N PHE A 378 7.56 25.94 -4.73
CA PHE A 378 8.83 25.22 -4.54
C PHE A 378 9.89 26.10 -3.86
N HIS A 379 9.96 27.38 -4.25
CA HIS A 379 10.88 28.34 -3.64
C HIS A 379 10.55 28.62 -2.17
N GLU A 380 9.28 28.87 -1.85
CA GLU A 380 8.84 29.14 -0.48
C GLU A 380 9.04 27.93 0.44
N LEU A 381 8.73 26.70 -0.01
CA LEU A 381 9.02 25.50 0.78
C LEU A 381 10.52 25.29 0.99
N THR A 382 11.35 25.61 -0.02
CA THR A 382 12.82 25.58 0.13
C THR A 382 13.28 26.61 1.18
N LYS A 383 12.73 27.83 1.18
CA LYS A 383 13.03 28.83 2.22
C LYS A 383 12.60 28.38 3.60
N ILE A 384 11.42 27.78 3.75
CA ILE A 384 10.94 27.25 5.03
C ILE A 384 11.92 26.19 5.56
N GLY A 385 12.31 25.23 4.73
CA GLY A 385 13.29 24.20 5.10
C GLY A 385 14.65 24.76 5.52
N ASN A 386 15.06 25.89 4.96
CA ASN A 386 16.32 26.56 5.28
C ASN A 386 16.24 27.49 6.49
N ASN A 387 15.07 27.83 7.00
CA ASN A 387 14.89 28.84 8.07
C ASN A 387 14.38 28.24 9.38
N PHE A 388 13.54 27.21 9.31
CA PHE A 388 13.00 26.51 10.47
C PHE A 388 13.80 25.24 10.76
N ARG A 389 13.83 24.81 12.03
CA ARG A 389 14.52 23.59 12.48
C ARG A 389 13.72 22.34 12.10
N ILE A 390 13.61 22.12 10.80
CA ILE A 390 13.00 20.92 10.21
C ILE A 390 13.88 19.71 10.48
N ARG A 391 15.21 19.86 10.36
CA ARG A 391 16.19 18.87 10.79
C ARG A 391 16.66 19.16 12.20
N HIS A 392 16.49 18.21 13.11
CA HIS A 392 16.74 18.44 14.54
C HIS A 392 18.18 18.80 14.93
N HIS A 393 19.15 18.53 14.07
CA HIS A 393 20.55 18.85 14.32
C HIS A 393 20.94 20.29 13.93
N GLU A 394 20.07 21.04 13.24
CA GLU A 394 20.38 22.40 12.78
C GLU A 394 20.08 23.45 13.87
N THR A 395 21.02 23.68 14.79
CA THR A 395 20.83 24.55 15.99
C THR A 395 20.73 26.05 15.70
N THR A 396 21.02 26.50 14.47
CA THR A 396 20.96 27.93 14.07
C THR A 396 19.62 28.35 13.49
N LYS A 397 18.64 27.44 13.43
CA LYS A 397 17.33 27.64 12.79
C LYS A 397 16.26 27.99 13.82
N VAL A 398 15.14 28.52 13.36
CA VAL A 398 13.98 28.83 14.22
C VAL A 398 13.34 27.53 14.70
N ASP A 399 13.28 27.34 16.02
CA ASP A 399 12.62 26.17 16.62
C ASP A 399 11.11 26.16 16.34
N ILE A 400 10.55 24.97 16.19
CA ILE A 400 9.11 24.75 16.01
C ILE A 400 8.58 24.13 17.30
N GLU A 401 7.95 24.93 18.16
CA GLU A 401 7.49 24.47 19.49
C GLU A 401 6.04 23.98 19.48
N ASP A 402 5.23 24.46 18.54
CA ASP A 402 3.80 24.16 18.45
C ASP A 402 3.50 23.08 17.41
N ASN A 403 2.90 21.97 17.85
CA ASN A 403 2.47 20.88 16.97
C ASN A 403 1.54 21.34 15.84
N ARG A 404 0.75 22.41 16.03
CA ARG A 404 -0.10 22.97 14.98
C ARG A 404 0.73 23.52 13.81
N HIS A 405 1.93 24.04 14.07
CA HIS A 405 2.84 24.48 13.02
C HIS A 405 3.44 23.29 12.26
N TYR A 406 3.79 22.20 12.95
CA TYR A 406 4.20 20.97 12.28
C TYR A 406 3.09 20.43 11.37
N HIS A 407 1.84 20.41 11.82
CA HIS A 407 0.71 20.01 10.97
C HIS A 407 0.55 20.90 9.74
N TYR A 408 0.71 22.22 9.88
CA TYR A 408 0.65 23.15 8.75
C TYR A 408 1.77 22.88 7.73
N PHE A 409 3.03 22.77 8.19
CA PHE A 409 4.17 22.49 7.32
C PHE A 409 4.03 21.13 6.61
N TYR A 410 3.60 20.10 7.33
CA TYR A 410 3.34 18.79 6.78
C TYR A 410 2.30 18.85 5.65
N LYS A 411 1.12 19.40 5.92
CA LYS A 411 0.02 19.46 4.94
C LYS A 411 0.38 20.30 3.72
N ARG A 412 1.06 21.43 3.91
CA ARG A 412 1.47 22.32 2.82
C ARG A 412 2.47 21.64 1.88
N CYS A 413 3.53 21.05 2.43
CA CYS A 413 4.55 20.36 1.65
C CYS A 413 3.98 19.12 0.94
N LEU A 414 3.16 18.33 1.65
CA LEU A 414 2.53 17.14 1.11
C LEU A 414 1.59 17.47 -0.05
N SER A 415 0.87 18.60 0.02
CA SER A 415 -0.01 19.04 -1.08
C SER A 415 0.77 19.31 -2.37
N LEU A 416 1.96 19.91 -2.28
CA LEU A 416 2.79 20.16 -3.47
C LEU A 416 3.32 18.84 -4.03
N ILE A 417 3.90 17.98 -3.17
CA ILE A 417 4.50 16.71 -3.59
C ILE A 417 3.47 15.80 -4.25
N THR A 418 2.31 15.60 -3.61
CA THR A 418 1.25 14.73 -4.16
C THR A 418 0.67 15.26 -5.46
N THR A 419 0.62 16.58 -5.62
CA THR A 419 0.21 17.16 -6.90
C THR A 419 1.28 16.93 -7.96
N ALA A 420 2.56 17.18 -7.66
CA ALA A 420 3.67 16.97 -8.60
C ALA A 420 3.74 15.53 -9.10
N ILE A 421 3.60 14.55 -8.21
CA ILE A 421 3.65 13.11 -8.53
C ILE A 421 2.65 12.72 -9.63
N ARG A 422 1.47 13.35 -9.68
CA ARG A 422 0.45 13.05 -10.69
C ARG A 422 0.83 13.49 -12.11
N TYR A 423 1.86 14.32 -12.23
CA TYR A 423 2.39 14.83 -13.51
C TYR A 423 3.78 14.27 -13.82
N LEU A 424 4.34 13.40 -12.97
CA LEU A 424 5.60 12.75 -13.28
C LEU A 424 5.39 11.68 -14.33
N ASP A 425 6.29 11.62 -15.29
CA ASP A 425 6.40 10.48 -16.19
C ASP A 425 6.86 9.27 -15.35
N ASN A 426 5.95 8.34 -15.07
CA ASN A 426 6.20 7.19 -14.18
C ASN A 426 7.02 6.08 -14.87
N GLY A 427 7.98 6.44 -15.73
CA GLY A 427 8.71 5.48 -16.55
C GLY A 427 7.83 4.70 -17.53
N GLY A 428 6.61 5.16 -17.79
CA GLY A 428 5.72 4.59 -18.79
C GLY A 428 6.12 5.06 -20.18
N VAL A 429 6.80 4.17 -20.92
CA VAL A 429 7.16 4.26 -22.34
C VAL A 429 7.98 5.50 -22.71
N ILE A 430 9.31 5.32 -22.78
CA ILE A 430 10.13 6.07 -23.75
C ILE A 430 10.01 5.33 -25.08
#